data_AF-A0AAW7KJN0-F1
#
_entry.id   AF-A0AAW7KJN0-F1
#
_cell.length_a   1.000
_cell.length_b   1.000
_cell.length_c   1.000
_cell.angle_alpha   90.00
_cell.angle_beta   90.00
_cell.angle_gamma   90.00
#
_symmetry.space_group_name_H-M   'P 1'
#
loop_
_entity.id
_entity.type
_entity.pdbx_description
1 polymer ?
#
loop_
_entity_poly.entity_id
_entity_poly.type
_entity_poly.pdbx_seq_one_letter_code
_entity_poly.pdbx_strand_id
1 'polypeptide(L)'
;VPRSSEETVASTTKATESKTTESTTVKPRVAGPTDINDYFTGDETTIIDNFEDPIYLNPDGTPATPPYKEDVTIHWNFNWSIPEDVREQMKAGDYFEFQLPGNLKPNKPGSGDLVDTEGNVYGTYTISEDGTVRFTFNERITSESDIHGDFSLDTHLNDSDGRGPGDWVIDIPTQEDLPPVVIPIVPDTEQQIDKQGHFDRTPNPSAITWTVDINQAMK
;
A
#
# COMPACT_ATOMS: atom_id res chain seq x y z
N VAL A 1 -47.53 -59.28 -14.54
CA VAL A 1 -46.87 -58.64 -15.71
C VAL A 1 -47.93 -58.43 -16.77
N PRO A 2 -48.02 -57.32 -17.52
CA PRO A 2 -47.26 -56.05 -17.52
C PRO A 2 -48.19 -54.87 -17.09
N ARG A 3 -47.94 -53.55 -17.20
CA ARG A 3 -46.96 -52.74 -17.94
C ARG A 3 -46.86 -51.35 -17.27
N SER A 4 -45.65 -50.83 -17.28
CA SER A 4 -45.20 -49.47 -16.95
C SER A 4 -45.98 -48.35 -17.67
N SER A 5 -46.14 -47.22 -16.97
CA SER A 5 -45.87 -45.88 -17.51
C SER A 5 -45.77 -44.86 -16.37
N GLU A 6 -44.67 -44.12 -16.40
CA GLU A 6 -44.24 -43.05 -15.49
C GLU A 6 -44.57 -41.70 -16.13
N GLU A 7 -45.10 -40.73 -15.37
CA GLU A 7 -45.00 -39.30 -15.71
C GLU A 7 -45.22 -38.38 -14.49
N THR A 8 -44.13 -37.73 -14.11
CA THR A 8 -43.94 -36.31 -13.72
C THR A 8 -45.10 -35.53 -13.09
N VAL A 9 -44.91 -35.02 -11.86
CA VAL A 9 -45.61 -33.81 -11.40
C VAL A 9 -44.67 -32.89 -10.61
N ALA A 10 -44.66 -31.63 -11.06
CA ALA A 10 -43.84 -30.52 -10.64
C ALA A 10 -44.19 -29.96 -9.24
N SER A 11 -43.17 -29.37 -8.63
CA SER A 11 -43.18 -28.62 -7.38
C SER A 11 -44.06 -27.37 -7.44
N THR A 12 -44.81 -27.11 -6.36
CA THR A 12 -45.32 -25.77 -6.03
C THR A 12 -45.41 -25.66 -4.51
N THR A 13 -44.57 -24.80 -3.92
CA THR A 13 -44.79 -24.36 -2.54
C THR A 13 -44.57 -22.85 -2.43
N LYS A 14 -45.73 -22.20 -2.47
CA LYS A 14 -46.20 -20.92 -1.96
C LYS A 14 -45.27 -20.15 -0.99
N ALA A 15 -45.08 -18.88 -1.33
CA ALA A 15 -44.48 -17.82 -0.53
C ALA A 15 -45.26 -17.52 0.78
N THR A 16 -44.53 -17.08 1.81
CA THR A 16 -45.05 -16.34 2.95
C THR A 16 -44.23 -15.06 3.09
N GLU A 17 -44.89 -13.90 2.94
CA GLU A 17 -44.36 -12.57 3.20
C GLU A 17 -44.14 -12.34 4.70
N SER A 18 -43.00 -11.74 5.04
CA SER A 18 -42.80 -11.04 6.31
C SER A 18 -42.14 -9.69 6.06
N LYS A 19 -43.00 -8.67 6.09
CA LYS A 19 -42.85 -7.29 6.60
C LYS A 19 -41.44 -6.67 6.70
N THR A 20 -41.26 -5.68 5.83
CA THR A 20 -40.25 -4.61 5.77
C THR A 20 -39.98 -3.92 7.11
N THR A 21 -38.71 -3.87 7.50
CA THR A 21 -38.06 -2.80 8.27
C THR A 21 -37.07 -2.11 7.34
N GLU A 22 -37.08 -0.78 7.34
CA GLU A 22 -36.25 0.09 6.51
C GLU A 22 -34.77 -0.25 6.69
N SER A 23 -34.16 -0.79 5.64
CA SER A 23 -32.72 -1.03 5.55
C SER A 23 -32.09 0.23 4.98
N THR A 24 -31.22 0.87 5.75
CA THR A 24 -30.14 1.71 5.21
C THR A 24 -29.48 0.92 4.07
N THR A 25 -29.32 1.52 2.91
CA THR A 25 -28.93 0.85 1.67
C THR A 25 -27.48 0.35 1.75
N VAL A 26 -27.28 -0.82 2.35
CA VAL A 26 -26.04 -1.61 2.23
C VAL A 26 -26.06 -2.24 0.83
N LYS A 27 -25.03 -1.99 0.01
CA LYS A 27 -24.88 -2.66 -1.29
C LYS A 27 -24.92 -4.19 -1.06
N PRO A 28 -25.67 -4.98 -1.85
CA PRO A 28 -25.71 -6.42 -1.68
C PRO A 28 -24.32 -7.04 -1.93
N ARG A 29 -23.80 -7.74 -0.92
CA ARG A 29 -22.47 -8.38 -0.93
C ARG A 29 -22.30 -9.31 -2.14
N VAL A 30 -21.21 -9.13 -2.87
CA VAL A 30 -20.82 -10.00 -4.00
C VAL A 30 -20.42 -11.38 -3.45
N ALA A 31 -20.73 -12.46 -4.19
CA ALA A 31 -20.33 -13.81 -3.79
C ALA A 31 -18.81 -14.00 -4.03
N GLY A 32 -18.00 -13.84 -2.99
CA GLY A 32 -16.55 -14.07 -3.00
C GLY A 32 -15.78 -13.04 -2.17
N PRO A 33 -14.43 -13.08 -2.20
CA PRO A 33 -13.56 -12.02 -1.72
C PRO A 33 -13.97 -10.66 -2.28
N THR A 34 -14.24 -9.69 -1.41
CA THR A 34 -14.60 -8.32 -1.79
C THR A 34 -13.59 -7.34 -1.21
N ASP A 35 -13.34 -6.23 -1.90
CA ASP A 35 -12.55 -5.12 -1.36
C ASP A 35 -13.37 -4.41 -0.27
N ILE A 36 -12.81 -4.27 0.93
CA ILE A 36 -13.49 -3.63 2.05
C ILE A 36 -13.66 -2.12 1.87
N ASN A 37 -12.96 -1.51 0.92
CA ASN A 37 -13.18 -0.12 0.52
C ASN A 37 -14.65 0.13 0.09
N ASP A 38 -15.35 -0.91 -0.39
CA ASP A 38 -16.77 -0.83 -0.75
C ASP A 38 -17.73 -0.79 0.45
N TYR A 39 -17.25 -1.12 1.66
CA TYR A 39 -18.07 -1.21 2.88
C TYR A 39 -18.10 0.08 3.70
N PHE A 40 -17.18 1.02 3.45
CA PHE A 40 -17.18 2.30 4.13
C PHE A 40 -18.42 3.12 3.76
N THR A 41 -19.12 3.62 4.79
CA THR A 41 -20.34 4.41 4.63
C THR A 41 -20.19 5.76 5.32
N GLY A 42 -19.22 6.56 4.88
CA GLY A 42 -18.93 7.87 5.47
C GLY A 42 -17.81 8.59 4.72
N ASP A 43 -17.14 9.49 5.44
CA ASP A 43 -15.93 10.20 4.96
C ASP A 43 -14.67 9.33 5.13
N GLU A 44 -14.72 8.30 5.98
CA GLU A 44 -13.65 7.31 6.11
C GLU A 44 -13.59 6.42 4.86
N THR A 45 -12.37 6.21 4.35
CA THR A 45 -12.14 5.45 3.11
C THR A 45 -11.01 4.44 3.26
N THR A 46 -10.48 4.27 4.47
CA THR A 46 -9.27 3.49 4.75
C THR A 46 -9.36 2.84 6.12
N ILE A 47 -8.64 1.74 6.32
CA ILE A 47 -8.38 1.12 7.63
C ILE A 47 -7.03 1.54 8.22
N ILE A 48 -6.26 2.36 7.51
CA ILE A 48 -4.99 2.89 8.00
C ILE A 48 -5.28 4.12 8.86
N ASP A 49 -5.03 4.02 10.16
CA ASP A 49 -5.36 5.07 11.14
C ASP A 49 -4.34 6.20 11.12
N ASN A 50 -3.05 5.85 11.06
CA ASN A 50 -1.94 6.79 11.00
C ASN A 50 -0.64 6.06 10.60
N PHE A 51 0.45 6.82 10.49
CA PHE A 51 1.80 6.28 10.48
C PHE A 51 2.69 7.01 11.48
N GLU A 52 3.65 6.29 12.04
CA GLU A 52 4.73 6.88 12.84
C GLU A 52 5.77 7.55 11.94
N ASP A 53 6.53 8.51 12.51
CA ASP A 53 7.66 9.12 11.80
C ASP A 53 8.58 8.02 11.23
N PRO A 54 8.82 8.02 9.90
CA PRO A 54 9.56 6.94 9.27
C PRO A 54 11.01 6.91 9.77
N ILE A 55 11.53 5.69 9.90
CA ILE A 55 12.93 5.48 10.28
C ILE A 55 13.76 5.38 9.00
N TYR A 56 14.80 6.21 8.92
CA TYR A 56 15.73 6.20 7.81
C TYR A 56 16.90 5.30 8.14
N LEU A 57 17.25 4.39 7.23
CA LEU A 57 18.35 3.45 7.40
C LEU A 57 19.38 3.62 6.29
N ASN A 58 20.66 3.60 6.67
CA ASN A 58 21.77 3.49 5.73
C ASN A 58 21.74 2.11 5.03
N PRO A 59 22.46 1.93 3.92
CA PRO A 59 22.56 0.63 3.24
C PRO A 59 23.06 -0.52 4.12
N ASP A 60 23.77 -0.22 5.21
CA ASP A 60 24.25 -1.20 6.19
C ASP A 60 23.20 -1.57 7.27
N GLY A 61 22.00 -0.98 7.20
CA GLY A 61 20.89 -1.20 8.13
C GLY A 61 20.96 -0.37 9.42
N THR A 62 21.96 0.51 9.57
CA THR A 62 22.04 1.41 10.74
C THR A 62 21.14 2.63 10.56
N PRO A 63 20.63 3.24 11.66
CA PRO A 63 19.88 4.48 11.56
C PRO A 63 20.67 5.59 10.87
N ALA A 64 20.09 6.18 9.83
CA ALA A 64 20.61 7.33 9.12
C ALA A 64 20.15 8.64 9.79
N THR A 65 21.01 9.64 9.77
CA THR A 65 20.67 11.00 10.23
C THR A 65 20.74 11.96 9.04
N PRO A 66 19.87 13.00 8.98
CA PRO A 66 19.97 14.02 7.94
C PRO A 66 21.36 14.69 7.93
N PRO A 67 21.86 15.11 6.74
CA PRO A 67 21.23 14.95 5.43
C PRO A 67 21.30 13.51 4.90
N TYR A 68 20.26 13.07 4.19
CA TYR A 68 20.16 11.69 3.67
C TYR A 68 20.73 11.57 2.26
N LYS A 69 21.27 10.40 1.92
CA LYS A 69 21.72 10.06 0.55
C LYS A 69 20.62 9.36 -0.24
N GLU A 70 20.77 9.28 -1.56
CA GLU A 70 19.78 8.65 -2.47
C GLU A 70 19.54 7.17 -2.17
N ASP A 71 20.53 6.45 -1.61
CA ASP A 71 20.45 5.03 -1.28
C ASP A 71 19.83 4.73 0.10
N VAL A 72 19.28 5.75 0.77
CA VAL A 72 18.59 5.58 2.05
C VAL A 72 17.38 4.64 1.91
N THR A 73 17.22 3.75 2.89
CA THR A 73 15.99 2.95 3.05
C THR A 73 15.06 3.71 3.98
N ILE A 74 13.79 3.80 3.60
CA ILE A 74 12.74 4.43 4.41
C ILE A 74 11.87 3.31 4.97
N HIS A 75 11.95 3.11 6.28
CA HIS A 75 11.15 2.15 7.03
C HIS A 75 9.90 2.84 7.57
N TRP A 76 8.74 2.44 7.06
CA TRP A 76 7.44 2.96 7.44
C TRP A 76 6.80 2.04 8.47
N ASN A 77 6.13 2.63 9.46
CA ASN A 77 5.27 1.92 10.41
C ASN A 77 3.87 2.54 10.36
N PHE A 78 2.90 1.75 9.95
CA PHE A 78 1.50 2.12 9.87
C PHE A 78 0.71 1.44 10.97
N ASN A 79 -0.16 2.17 11.66
CA ASN A 79 -1.18 1.55 12.50
C ASN A 79 -2.45 1.39 11.67
N TRP A 80 -3.12 0.25 11.83
CA TRP A 80 -4.38 -0.03 11.16
C TRP A 80 -5.42 -0.55 12.15
N SER A 81 -6.67 -0.18 11.93
CA SER A 81 -7.82 -0.69 12.68
C SER A 81 -8.99 -0.91 11.73
N ILE A 82 -9.81 -1.94 12.01
CA ILE A 82 -11.00 -2.21 11.21
C ILE A 82 -12.21 -1.63 11.95
N PRO A 83 -12.88 -0.60 11.39
CA PRO A 83 -14.12 -0.08 11.97
C PRO A 83 -15.17 -1.18 12.14
N GLU A 84 -15.89 -1.17 13.26
CA GLU A 84 -16.81 -2.26 13.62
C GLU A 84 -17.98 -2.42 12.63
N ASP A 85 -18.42 -1.32 12.01
CA ASP A 85 -19.46 -1.26 10.97
C ASP A 85 -18.99 -1.86 9.62
N VAL A 86 -17.71 -1.68 9.29
CA VAL A 86 -17.05 -2.36 8.17
C VAL A 86 -16.87 -3.85 8.50
N ARG A 87 -16.32 -4.16 9.68
CA ARG A 87 -16.06 -5.53 10.16
C ARG A 87 -17.31 -6.40 10.17
N GLU A 88 -18.49 -5.87 10.53
CA GLU A 88 -19.77 -6.60 10.50
C GLU A 88 -20.17 -7.08 9.09
N GLN A 89 -19.70 -6.40 8.05
CA GLN A 89 -19.98 -6.74 6.65
C GLN A 89 -18.94 -7.71 6.07
N MET A 90 -17.73 -7.70 6.64
CA MET A 90 -16.60 -8.49 6.19
C MET A 90 -16.78 -9.99 6.41
N LYS A 91 -16.14 -10.79 5.55
CA LYS A 91 -15.89 -12.22 5.80
C LYS A 91 -14.47 -12.61 5.44
N ALA A 92 -14.09 -13.82 5.85
CA ALA A 92 -12.83 -14.43 5.46
C ALA A 92 -12.60 -14.34 3.94
N GLY A 93 -11.42 -13.86 3.56
CA GLY A 93 -11.00 -13.64 2.19
C GLY A 93 -11.29 -12.24 1.65
N ASP A 94 -12.10 -11.41 2.32
CA ASP A 94 -12.20 -10.00 1.99
C ASP A 94 -10.83 -9.33 2.18
N TYR A 95 -10.56 -8.28 1.42
CA TYR A 95 -9.22 -7.69 1.33
C TYR A 95 -9.28 -6.16 1.35
N PHE A 96 -8.19 -5.54 1.77
CA PHE A 96 -7.96 -4.11 1.65
C PHE A 96 -6.74 -3.90 0.77
N GLU A 97 -6.82 -3.02 -0.21
CA GLU A 97 -5.72 -2.74 -1.12
C GLU A 97 -5.46 -1.25 -1.23
N PHE A 98 -4.18 -0.89 -1.23
CA PHE A 98 -3.74 0.48 -1.46
C PHE A 98 -2.45 0.51 -2.28
N GLN A 99 -2.22 1.65 -2.93
CA GLN A 99 -1.08 1.86 -3.81
C GLN A 99 -0.11 2.85 -3.16
N LEU A 100 1.17 2.49 -3.09
CA LEU A 100 2.22 3.43 -2.67
C LEU A 100 2.37 4.55 -3.71
N PRO A 101 2.70 5.78 -3.28
CA PRO A 101 2.92 6.89 -4.21
C PRO A 101 4.10 6.60 -5.14
N GLY A 102 4.03 7.10 -6.38
CA GLY A 102 4.98 6.73 -7.44
C GLY A 102 6.44 7.18 -7.21
N ASN A 103 6.67 8.06 -6.23
CA ASN A 103 8.00 8.48 -5.77
C ASN A 103 8.62 7.50 -4.77
N LEU A 104 7.89 6.46 -4.35
CA LEU A 104 8.39 5.36 -3.54
C LEU A 104 8.34 4.06 -4.33
N LYS A 105 9.30 3.18 -4.04
CA LYS A 105 9.30 1.79 -4.48
C LYS A 105 9.53 0.86 -3.29
N PRO A 106 8.78 -0.24 -3.18
CA PRO A 106 9.11 -1.30 -2.23
C PRO A 106 10.54 -1.80 -2.44
N ASN A 107 11.27 -2.04 -1.36
CA ASN A 107 12.62 -2.59 -1.46
C ASN A 107 12.61 -4.00 -2.08
N LYS A 108 11.62 -4.81 -1.71
CA LYS A 108 11.39 -6.14 -2.26
C LYS A 108 9.91 -6.48 -2.24
N PRO A 109 9.41 -7.26 -3.22
CA PRO A 109 8.12 -7.89 -3.06
C PRO A 109 8.16 -8.81 -1.83
N GLY A 110 7.06 -8.90 -1.12
CA GLY A 110 7.03 -9.58 0.16
C GLY A 110 5.64 -9.99 0.58
N SER A 111 5.60 -10.87 1.57
CA SER A 111 4.37 -11.26 2.24
C SER A 111 4.66 -11.51 3.70
N GLY A 112 3.67 -11.24 4.55
CA GLY A 112 3.75 -11.52 5.98
C GLY A 112 2.36 -11.65 6.58
N ASP A 113 2.33 -11.81 7.90
CA ASP A 113 1.10 -11.93 8.65
C ASP A 113 0.68 -10.55 9.17
N LEU A 114 -0.64 -10.30 9.20
CA LEU A 114 -1.22 -9.14 9.88
C LEU A 114 -1.50 -9.54 11.32
N VAL A 115 -0.72 -8.99 12.24
CA VAL A 115 -0.68 -9.41 13.64
C VAL A 115 -1.01 -8.23 14.54
N ASP A 116 -1.75 -8.48 15.61
CA ASP A 116 -1.94 -7.51 16.69
C ASP A 116 -0.76 -7.50 17.69
N THR A 117 -0.88 -6.68 18.72
CA THR A 117 0.09 -6.58 19.80
C THR A 117 0.17 -7.82 20.71
N GLU A 118 -0.84 -8.70 20.68
CA GLU A 118 -0.90 -9.95 21.44
C GLU A 118 -0.35 -11.16 20.66
N GLY A 119 -0.06 -10.99 19.37
CA GLY A 119 0.42 -12.06 18.49
C GLY A 119 -0.69 -12.80 17.74
N ASN A 120 -1.94 -12.31 17.75
CA ASN A 120 -3.04 -12.88 17.00
C ASN A 120 -2.95 -12.48 15.52
N VAL A 121 -2.97 -13.49 14.66
CA VAL A 121 -2.97 -13.30 13.20
C VAL A 121 -4.42 -13.11 12.71
N TYR A 122 -4.71 -11.96 12.11
CA TYR A 122 -6.02 -11.62 11.52
C TYR A 122 -6.04 -11.71 9.99
N GLY A 123 -4.90 -11.91 9.37
CA GLY A 123 -4.78 -12.02 7.93
C GLY A 123 -3.34 -12.12 7.47
N THR A 124 -3.13 -11.95 6.17
CA THR A 124 -1.81 -11.82 5.57
C THR A 124 -1.76 -10.59 4.70
N TYR A 125 -0.58 -10.04 4.48
CA TYR A 125 -0.36 -8.99 3.50
C TYR A 125 0.55 -9.45 2.38
N THR A 126 0.43 -8.82 1.22
CA THR A 126 1.34 -8.96 0.09
C THR A 126 1.74 -7.59 -0.42
N ILE A 127 3.01 -7.42 -0.76
CA ILE A 127 3.59 -6.23 -1.37
C ILE A 127 4.11 -6.63 -2.75
N SER A 128 3.58 -5.99 -3.78
CA SER A 128 3.98 -6.18 -5.18
C SER A 128 5.09 -5.22 -5.58
N GLU A 129 5.88 -5.56 -6.61
CA GLU A 129 6.96 -4.70 -7.12
C GLU A 129 6.48 -3.34 -7.65
N ASP A 130 5.21 -3.27 -8.07
CA ASP A 130 4.56 -2.04 -8.53
C ASP A 130 4.12 -1.11 -7.39
N GLY A 131 4.35 -1.49 -6.13
CA GLY A 131 3.93 -0.71 -4.96
C GLY A 131 2.50 -0.98 -4.49
N THR A 132 1.81 -1.98 -5.06
CA THR A 132 0.51 -2.42 -4.55
C THR A 132 0.70 -3.19 -3.25
N VAL A 133 0.02 -2.75 -2.19
CA VAL A 133 -0.04 -3.45 -0.90
C VAL A 133 -1.46 -3.96 -0.71
N ARG A 134 -1.60 -5.27 -0.47
CA ARG A 134 -2.90 -5.91 -0.27
C ARG A 134 -2.93 -6.71 1.02
N PHE A 135 -3.86 -6.39 1.89
CA PHE A 135 -4.20 -7.11 3.11
C PHE A 135 -5.34 -8.09 2.81
N THR A 136 -5.23 -9.34 3.21
CA THR A 136 -6.25 -10.37 3.03
C THR A 136 -6.63 -10.94 4.39
N PHE A 137 -7.87 -10.76 4.80
CA PHE A 137 -8.32 -11.10 6.14
C PHE A 137 -8.78 -12.56 6.26
N ASN A 138 -8.51 -13.18 7.41
CA ASN A 138 -8.88 -14.56 7.70
C ASN A 138 -10.25 -14.63 8.41
N GLU A 139 -10.63 -15.81 8.92
CA GLU A 139 -11.94 -16.01 9.56
C GLU A 139 -12.09 -15.38 10.95
N ARG A 140 -10.99 -15.08 11.66
CA ARG A 140 -11.03 -14.50 13.02
C ARG A 140 -11.72 -13.15 13.05
N ILE A 141 -11.66 -12.41 11.94
CA ILE A 141 -12.33 -11.11 11.82
C ILE A 141 -13.85 -11.19 12.01
N THR A 142 -14.44 -12.38 11.88
CA THR A 142 -15.89 -12.60 12.07
C THR A 142 -16.26 -12.99 13.50
N SER A 143 -15.28 -13.42 14.30
CA SER A 143 -15.49 -13.90 15.68
C SER A 143 -15.00 -12.92 16.74
N GLU A 144 -14.17 -11.96 16.34
CA GLU A 144 -13.52 -11.00 17.21
C GLU A 144 -13.96 -9.56 16.86
N SER A 145 -13.69 -8.63 17.77
CA SER A 145 -14.04 -7.21 17.68
C SER A 145 -12.84 -6.39 18.11
N ASP A 146 -12.81 -5.10 17.78
CA ASP A 146 -11.71 -4.19 18.12
C ASP A 146 -10.38 -4.67 17.50
N ILE A 147 -10.44 -4.98 16.21
CA ILE A 147 -9.31 -5.58 15.48
C ILE A 147 -8.41 -4.48 14.96
N HIS A 148 -7.18 -4.47 15.45
CA HIS A 148 -6.17 -3.51 15.09
C HIS A 148 -4.77 -4.14 15.08
N GLY A 149 -3.80 -3.48 14.48
CA GLY A 149 -2.43 -3.94 14.48
C GLY A 149 -1.47 -2.97 13.82
N ASP A 150 -0.24 -3.44 13.65
CA ASP A 150 0.85 -2.69 13.05
C ASP A 150 1.27 -3.32 11.72
N PHE A 151 1.62 -2.48 10.76
CA PHE A 151 2.15 -2.89 9.48
C PHE A 151 3.40 -2.09 9.14
N SER A 152 4.52 -2.78 8.96
CA SER A 152 5.80 -2.16 8.62
C SER A 152 6.23 -2.49 7.18
N LEU A 153 6.81 -1.51 6.49
CA LEU A 153 7.28 -1.66 5.12
C LEU A 153 8.59 -0.89 4.88
N ASP A 154 9.56 -1.54 4.22
CA ASP A 154 10.76 -0.90 3.72
C ASP A 154 10.59 -0.44 2.26
N THR A 155 10.90 0.83 2.00
CA THR A 155 10.86 1.44 0.67
C THR A 155 12.15 2.19 0.36
N HIS A 156 12.34 2.52 -0.91
CA HIS A 156 13.36 3.45 -1.39
C HIS A 156 12.73 4.52 -2.27
N LEU A 157 13.44 5.63 -2.45
CA LEU A 157 13.05 6.66 -3.40
C LEU A 157 13.12 6.14 -4.82
N ASN A 158 12.08 6.44 -5.60
CA ASN A 158 12.01 6.06 -7.00
C ASN A 158 12.48 7.20 -7.90
N ASP A 159 13.78 7.28 -8.17
CA ASP A 159 14.39 8.27 -9.08
C ASP A 159 14.29 7.88 -10.57
N SER A 160 13.18 7.27 -10.97
CA SER A 160 12.98 6.87 -12.37
C SER A 160 12.85 8.05 -13.34
N ASP A 161 12.48 9.21 -12.81
CA ASP A 161 12.37 10.48 -13.53
C ASP A 161 13.68 11.30 -13.53
N GLY A 162 14.73 10.83 -12.84
CA GLY A 162 16.02 11.52 -12.74
C GLY A 162 15.92 12.86 -12.02
N ARG A 163 15.03 12.94 -11.02
CA ARG A 163 14.88 14.07 -10.12
C ARG A 163 16.16 14.33 -9.34
N GLY A 164 16.82 13.27 -8.89
CA GLY A 164 18.05 13.32 -8.13
C GLY A 164 17.91 14.06 -6.78
N PRO A 165 18.97 14.76 -6.33
CA PRO A 165 19.01 15.42 -5.03
C PRO A 165 18.00 16.58 -4.88
N GLY A 166 17.56 16.81 -3.65
CA GLY A 166 16.60 17.87 -3.28
C GLY A 166 15.57 17.39 -2.27
N ASP A 167 14.55 18.22 -2.04
CA ASP A 167 13.45 17.88 -1.13
C ASP A 167 12.44 16.97 -1.84
N TRP A 168 12.32 15.73 -1.40
CA TRP A 168 11.33 14.77 -1.85
C TRP A 168 10.08 14.88 -0.98
N VAL A 169 8.94 15.22 -1.59
CA VAL A 169 7.65 15.29 -0.89
C VAL A 169 6.91 13.99 -1.16
N ILE A 170 6.69 13.21 -0.10
CA ILE A 170 5.95 11.95 -0.11
C ILE A 170 4.54 12.22 0.41
N ASP A 171 3.56 11.96 -0.44
CA ASP A 171 2.14 12.08 -0.14
C ASP A 171 1.54 10.66 -0.12
N ILE A 172 1.09 10.20 1.05
CA ILE A 172 0.58 8.84 1.21
C ILE A 172 -0.93 8.88 0.91
N PRO A 173 -1.39 8.25 -0.19
CA PRO A 173 -2.75 8.46 -0.71
C PRO A 173 -3.84 7.83 0.16
N THR A 174 -3.47 7.07 1.19
CA THR A 174 -4.45 6.40 2.06
C THR A 174 -5.05 7.33 3.11
N GLN A 175 -4.68 8.62 3.18
CA GLN A 175 -5.25 9.54 4.17
C GLN A 175 -5.33 10.98 3.66
N GLU A 176 -6.54 11.56 3.60
CA GLU A 176 -6.76 12.93 3.09
C GLU A 176 -6.31 14.05 4.07
N ASP A 177 -5.84 13.72 5.28
CA ASP A 177 -5.48 14.70 6.32
C ASP A 177 -4.06 14.55 6.90
N LEU A 178 -3.21 13.67 6.37
CA LEU A 178 -1.83 13.55 6.86
C LEU A 178 -0.91 14.58 6.22
N PRO A 179 -0.01 15.20 7.01
CA PRO A 179 1.00 16.08 6.45
C PRO A 179 1.94 15.26 5.55
N PRO A 180 2.30 15.78 4.35
CA PRO A 180 3.29 15.15 3.51
C PRO A 180 4.64 15.02 4.22
N VAL A 181 5.33 13.90 4.01
CA VAL A 181 6.69 13.70 4.53
C VAL A 181 7.68 14.33 3.58
N VAL A 182 8.50 15.25 4.08
CA VAL A 182 9.56 15.91 3.30
C VAL A 182 10.91 15.30 3.66
N ILE A 183 11.58 14.73 2.65
CA ILE A 183 12.86 14.03 2.80
C ILE A 183 13.93 14.83 2.05
N PRO A 184 14.85 15.52 2.75
CA PRO A 184 15.94 16.25 2.11
C PRO A 184 17.04 15.26 1.69
N ILE A 185 17.17 15.05 0.38
CA ILE A 185 18.22 14.21 -0.21
C ILE A 185 19.38 15.07 -0.68
N VAL A 186 20.57 14.73 -0.21
CA VAL A 186 21.82 15.31 -0.68
C VAL A 186 22.52 14.38 -1.66
N PRO A 187 23.23 14.96 -2.63
CA PRO A 187 24.02 14.19 -3.59
C PRO A 187 25.13 13.40 -2.90
N ASP A 188 25.45 12.21 -3.41
CA ASP A 188 26.57 11.39 -2.92
C ASP A 188 27.92 11.83 -3.50
N THR A 189 28.23 13.13 -3.38
CA THR A 189 29.49 13.70 -3.84
C THR A 189 29.98 14.80 -2.90
N GLU A 190 31.30 14.92 -2.76
CA GLU A 190 31.91 16.06 -2.06
C GLU A 190 32.07 17.30 -2.96
N GLN A 191 31.78 17.18 -4.26
CA GLN A 191 31.98 18.25 -5.24
C GLN A 191 30.70 19.06 -5.40
N GLN A 192 30.75 20.39 -5.26
CA GLN A 192 29.56 21.23 -5.48
C GLN A 192 29.09 21.27 -6.95
N ILE A 193 30.01 20.99 -7.88
CA ILE A 193 29.81 21.00 -9.32
C ILE A 193 30.72 19.93 -9.92
N ASP A 194 30.16 18.96 -10.66
CA ASP A 194 30.94 18.08 -11.55
C ASP A 194 30.71 18.49 -13.00
N LYS A 195 31.79 18.47 -13.80
CA LYS A 195 31.74 18.83 -15.22
C LYS A 195 32.49 17.77 -16.02
N GLN A 196 31.73 16.96 -16.75
CA GLN A 196 32.28 15.93 -17.62
C GLN A 196 32.07 16.32 -19.07
N GLY A 197 33.15 16.31 -19.85
CA GLY A 197 33.14 16.61 -21.28
C GLY A 197 33.44 15.34 -22.07
N HIS A 198 32.52 14.92 -22.93
CA HIS A 198 32.74 13.81 -23.86
C HIS A 198 32.86 14.33 -25.29
N PHE A 199 33.93 13.90 -25.96
CA PHE A 199 34.11 14.11 -27.40
C PHE A 199 33.26 13.11 -28.18
N ASP A 200 32.63 13.58 -29.26
CA ASP A 200 31.84 12.71 -30.13
C ASP A 200 32.67 11.62 -30.84
N ARG A 201 33.99 11.83 -30.99
CA ARG A 201 34.94 10.86 -31.55
C ARG A 201 36.41 11.20 -31.25
N THR A 202 37.28 10.20 -31.37
CA THR A 202 38.75 10.36 -31.36
C THR A 202 39.39 9.47 -32.44
N PRO A 203 40.32 9.96 -33.28
CA PRO A 203 40.81 11.35 -33.38
C PRO A 203 39.87 12.28 -34.18
N ASN A 204 40.00 13.60 -33.95
CA ASN A 204 39.25 14.72 -34.58
C ASN A 204 37.75 14.82 -34.24
N PRO A 205 37.40 15.25 -33.01
CA PRO A 205 36.03 15.54 -32.63
C PRO A 205 35.41 16.70 -33.41
N SER A 206 34.11 16.62 -33.67
CA SER A 206 33.30 17.67 -34.29
C SER A 206 32.27 18.29 -33.34
N ALA A 207 32.05 17.66 -32.18
CA ALA A 207 31.17 18.15 -31.12
C ALA A 207 31.73 17.76 -29.74
N ILE A 208 31.44 18.59 -28.74
CA ILE A 208 31.74 18.31 -27.33
C ILE A 208 30.40 18.32 -26.59
N THR A 209 30.04 17.21 -25.97
CA THR A 209 28.90 17.12 -25.06
C THR A 209 29.40 17.42 -23.66
N TRP A 210 28.82 18.44 -23.02
CA TRP A 210 29.09 18.79 -21.64
C TRP A 210 27.94 18.32 -20.77
N THR A 211 28.24 17.49 -19.78
CA THR A 211 27.37 17.24 -18.63
C THR A 211 27.81 18.18 -17.52
N VAL A 212 26.89 18.98 -16.99
CA VAL A 212 27.16 19.93 -15.90
C VAL A 212 26.16 19.66 -14.80
N ASP A 213 26.63 19.05 -13.73
CA ASP A 213 25.82 18.71 -12.56
C ASP A 213 26.07 19.78 -11.49
N ILE A 214 25.03 20.52 -11.09
CA ILE A 214 25.10 21.67 -10.18
C ILE A 214 24.31 21.35 -8.90
N ASN A 215 24.81 21.79 -7.74
CA ASN A 215 24.29 21.52 -6.40
C ASN A 215 24.63 20.12 -5.86
N GLN A 216 25.76 19.57 -6.30
CA GLN A 216 26.26 18.25 -5.95
C GLN A 216 26.85 18.15 -4.51
N ALA A 217 26.78 19.22 -3.71
CA ALA A 217 27.03 19.18 -2.27
C ALA A 217 26.20 20.27 -1.58
N MET A 218 25.00 19.93 -1.09
CA MET A 218 24.24 20.82 -0.21
C MET A 218 24.74 20.62 1.23
N LYS A 219 25.22 21.71 1.85
CA LYS A 219 25.53 21.80 3.29
C LYS A 219 24.33 22.36 4.04
#